data_AF-R3W2Y0-F1
#
_entry.id   AF-R3W2Y0-F1
#
_cell.length_a   1.000
_cell.length_b   1.000
_cell.length_c   1.000
_cell.angle_alpha   90.00
_cell.angle_beta   90.00
_cell.angle_gamma   90.00
#
_symmetry.space_group_name_H-M   'P 1'
#
loop_
_entity.id
_entity.type
_entity.pdbx_description
1 polymer ?
#
loop_
_entity_poly.entity_id
_entity_poly.type
_entity_poly.pdbx_seq_one_letter_code
_entity_poly.pdbx_strand_id
1 'polypeptide(L)' 'MIVNTKDIKWLLENRTQYFISKETGITQSKLSNLKNGKIDIGNLSIRIGAKLTELAIQEQNSTPEK' A
#
# COMPACT_ATOMS: atom_id res chain seq x y z
N MET A 1 -5.02 4.62 -14.61
CA MET A 1 -4.48 4.43 -13.25
C MET A 1 -3.10 3.82 -13.37
N ILE A 2 -2.08 4.45 -12.80
CA ILE A 2 -0.68 3.99 -12.86
C ILE A 2 -0.33 3.39 -11.50
N VAL A 3 0.17 2.17 -11.48
CA VAL A 3 0.66 1.53 -10.25
C VAL A 3 2.05 2.06 -9.96
N ASN A 4 2.26 2.63 -8.77
CA ASN A 4 3.55 3.12 -8.32
C ASN A 4 4.05 2.29 -7.13
N THR A 5 5.09 1.49 -7.38
CA THR A 5 5.67 0.60 -6.36
C THR A 5 6.37 1.35 -5.23
N LYS A 6 6.86 2.58 -5.47
CA LYS A 6 7.47 3.42 -4.44
C LYS A 6 6.43 3.89 -3.43
N ASP A 7 5.28 4.35 -3.92
CA ASP A 7 4.18 4.81 -3.06
C ASP A 7 3.63 3.66 -2.21
N ILE A 8 3.52 2.47 -2.81
CA ILE A 8 3.11 1.25 -2.08
C ILE A 8 4.10 0.91 -0.97
N LYS A 9 5.41 0.97 -1.24
CA LYS A 9 6.44 0.74 -0.20
C LYS A 9 6.32 1.76 0.92
N TRP A 10 6.22 3.05 0.58
CA TRP A 10 6.05 4.11 1.55
C TRP A 10 4.83 3.85 2.45
N LEU A 11 3.69 3.47 1.88
CA LEU A 11 2.48 3.18 2.64
C LEU A 11 2.66 2.01 3.61
N LEU A 12 3.29 0.91 3.17
CA LEU A 12 3.54 -0.27 3.99
C LEU A 12 4.51 -0.01 5.17
N GLU A 13 5.37 1.00 5.04
CA GLU A 13 6.31 1.42 6.08
C GLU A 13 5.73 2.46 7.03
N ASN A 14 4.90 3.39 6.53
CA ASN A 14 4.39 4.54 7.28
C ASN A 14 3.00 4.35 7.90
N ARG A 15 2.27 3.30 7.48
CA ARG A 15 0.95 2.97 8.02
C ARG A 15 0.87 1.54 8.51
N THR A 16 -0.02 1.31 9.46
CA THR A 16 -0.22 -0.02 10.03
C THR A 16 -0.95 -0.92 9.03
N GLN A 17 -0.65 -2.22 9.03
CA GLN A 17 -1.35 -3.19 8.18
C GLN A 17 -2.85 -3.22 8.47
N TYR A 18 -3.25 -2.97 9.72
CA TYR A 18 -4.66 -2.85 10.10
C TYR A 18 -5.34 -1.68 9.39
N PHE A 19 -4.72 -0.49 9.43
CA PHE A 19 -5.24 0.70 8.73
C PHE A 19 -5.40 0.44 7.23
N ILE A 20 -4.33 -0.03 6.58
CA ILE A 20 -4.34 -0.31 5.14
C ILE A 20 -5.40 -1.37 4.81
N SER A 21 -5.56 -2.40 5.65
CA SER A 21 -6.56 -3.46 5.46
C SER A 21 -7.98 -2.91 5.54
N LYS A 22 -8.26 -2.04 6.51
CA LYS A 22 -9.56 -1.38 6.69
C LYS A 22 -9.94 -0.52 5.48
N GLU A 23 -9.01 0.28 4.97
CA GLU A 23 -9.28 1.22 3.87
C GLU A 23 -9.32 0.53 2.50
N THR A 24 -8.45 -0.44 2.24
CA THR A 24 -8.33 -1.07 0.90
C THR A 24 -9.18 -2.34 0.74
N GLY A 25 -9.58 -2.96 1.86
CA GLY A 25 -10.16 -4.29 1.91
C GLY A 25 -9.17 -5.43 1.63
N ILE A 26 -7.85 -5.14 1.61
CA ILE A 26 -6.80 -6.16 1.44
C ILE A 26 -6.57 -6.85 2.79
N THR A 27 -6.41 -8.18 2.81
CA THR A 27 -6.17 -8.91 4.06
C THR A 27 -4.82 -8.56 4.68
N GLN A 28 -4.75 -8.49 6.00
CA GLN A 28 -3.48 -8.25 6.72
C GLN A 28 -2.41 -9.30 6.40
N SER A 29 -2.80 -10.56 6.19
CA SER A 29 -1.87 -11.62 5.76
C SER A 29 -1.19 -11.28 4.43
N LYS A 30 -1.93 -10.76 3.45
CA LYS A 30 -1.37 -10.33 2.17
C LYS A 30 -0.47 -9.12 2.32
N LEU A 31 -0.85 -8.13 3.14
CA LEU A 31 -0.02 -6.98 3.46
C LEU A 31 1.28 -7.37 4.18
N SER A 32 1.21 -8.34 5.10
CA SER A 32 2.38 -8.89 5.79
C SER A 32 3.32 -9.58 4.81
N ASN A 33 2.80 -10.37 3.87
CA ASN A 33 3.62 -10.99 2.83
C ASN A 33 4.29 -9.96 1.91
N LEU A 34 3.60 -8.86 1.58
CA LEU A 34 4.19 -7.75 0.82
C LEU A 34 5.28 -7.02 1.60
N LYS A 35 5.01 -6.68 2.86
CA LYS A 35 5.97 -5.98 3.73
C LYS A 35 7.24 -6.81 3.97
N ASN A 36 7.07 -8.12 4.17
CA ASN A 36 8.17 -9.04 4.41
C ASN A 36 8.86 -9.53 3.12
N GLY A 37 8.48 -9.00 1.94
CA GLY A 37 9.09 -9.36 0.66
C GLY A 37 8.79 -10.80 0.18
N LYS A 38 7.85 -11.51 0.82
CA LYS A 38 7.38 -12.83 0.36
C LYS A 38 6.60 -12.75 -0.95
N ILE A 39 5.98 -11.60 -1.22
CA ILE A 39 5.34 -11.29 -2.49
C ILE A 39 5.99 -10.05 -3.05
N ASP A 40 6.45 -10.12 -4.30
CA ASP A 40 6.93 -8.95 -5.02
C ASP A 40 5.76 -8.01 -5.33
N ILE A 41 5.93 -6.73 -5.01
CA ILE A 41 4.99 -5.64 -5.32
C ILE A 41 4.78 -5.56 -6.84
N GLY A 42 5.81 -5.84 -7.65
CA GLY A 42 5.72 -5.89 -9.11
C GLY A 42 4.79 -6.99 -9.65
N ASN A 43 4.54 -8.05 -8.86
CA ASN A 43 3.66 -9.16 -9.22
C ASN A 43 2.22 -8.99 -8.67
N LEU A 44 1.89 -7.82 -8.13
CA LEU A 44 0.53 -7.54 -7.69
C LEU A 44 -0.41 -7.38 -8.88
N SER A 45 -1.64 -7.87 -8.74
CA SER A 45 -2.71 -7.54 -9.68
C SER A 45 -2.87 -6.01 -9.76
N ILE A 46 -3.07 -5.48 -10.96
CA ILE A 46 -3.23 -4.04 -11.23
C ILE A 46 -4.25 -3.41 -10.27
N ARG A 47 -5.37 -4.10 -10.00
CA ARG A 47 -6.42 -3.63 -9.08
C ARG A 47 -5.93 -3.41 -7.64
N ILE A 48 -5.10 -4.32 -7.13
CA ILE A 48 -4.53 -4.22 -5.78
C ILE A 48 -3.42 -3.16 -5.76
N GLY A 49 -2.58 -3.13 -6.78
CA GLY A 49 -1.56 -2.11 -6.93
C GLY A 49 -2.16 -0.70 -6.96
N ALA A 50 -3.21 -0.50 -7.77
CA ALA A 50 -3.91 0.78 -7.88
C ALA A 50 -4.50 1.24 -6.54
N LYS A 51 -5.20 0.36 -5.81
CA LYS A 51 -5.75 0.67 -4.48
C LYS A 51 -4.68 1.10 -3.48
N LEU A 52 -3.55 0.39 -3.45
CA LEU A 52 -2.45 0.72 -2.54
C LEU A 52 -1.76 2.03 -2.94
N THR A 53 -1.57 2.28 -4.23
CA THR A 53 -1.04 3.55 -4.73
C THR A 53 -1.97 4.73 -4.43
N GLU A 54 -3.28 4.59 -4.65
CA GLU A 54 -4.27 5.63 -4.34
C GLU A 54 -4.27 5.99 -2.86
N LEU A 55 -4.31 4.99 -1.98
CA LEU A 55 -4.26 5.23 -0.54
C LEU A 55 -2.93 5.87 -0.12
N ALA A 56 -1.81 5.46 -0.71
CA ALA A 56 -0.52 6.07 -0.45
C ALA A 56 -0.51 7.58 -0.80
N ILE A 57 -1.01 7.94 -1.98
CA ILE A 57 -1.11 9.34 -2.43
C ILE A 57 -2.03 10.14 -1.51
N GLN A 58 -3.18 9.59 -1.11
CA GLN A 58 -4.09 10.23 -0.17
C GLN A 58 -3.42 10.52 1.17
N GLU A 59 -2.69 9.55 1.71
CA GLU A 59 -1.99 9.68 2.98
C GLU A 59 -0.82 10.66 2.91
N GLN A 60 -0.06 10.66 1.81
CA GLN A 60 1.04 11.62 1.58
C GLN A 60 0.53 13.06 1.49
N ASN A 61 -0.58 13.28 0.77
CA ASN A 61 -1.19 14.61 0.62
C ASN A 61 -1.93 15.08 1.90
N SER A 62 -2.32 14.15 2.78
CA SER A 62 -3.04 14.47 4.03
C SER A 62 -2.11 14.66 5.23
N THR A 63 -0.85 14.22 5.14
CA THR A 63 0.20 14.66 6.07
C THR A 63 0.75 16.01 5.61
N PRO A 64 0.42 17.15 6.26
CA PRO A 64 1.24 18.34 6.10
C PRO A 64 2.65 17.97 6.59
N GLU A 65 3.64 18.26 5.76
CA GLU A 65 5.06 18.15 6.09
C GLU A 65 5.30 18.65 7.52
N LYS A 66 5.86 17.78 8.36
CA LYS A 66 6.34 18.15 9.69
C LYS A 66 7.75 18.71 9.60
#